data_AF-A0A941V0H9-F1
#
_entry.id   AF-A0A941V0H9-F1
#
_cell.length_a   1.000
_cell.length_b   1.000
_cell.length_c   1.000
_cell.angle_alpha   90.00
_cell.angle_beta   90.00
_cell.angle_gamma   90.00
#
_symmetry.space_group_name_H-M   'P 1'
#
loop_
_entity.id
_entity.type
_entity.pdbx_description
1 polymer ?
#
loop_
_entity_poly.entity_id
_entity_poly.type
_entity_poly.pdbx_seq_one_letter_code
_entity_poly.pdbx_strand_id
1 'polypeptide(L)' 'MDGINPLAYMQQVAARMNQLADRREIETVLDEVEYLFDALDPELQDPAAQLIEQLRAKLERSP' A
#
# COMPACT_ATOMS: atom_id res chain seq x y z
N MET A 1 2.86 -22.71 -1.31
CA MET A 1 2.17 -21.42 -1.21
C MET A 1 3.24 -20.40 -1.51
N ASP A 2 3.29 -19.86 -2.73
CA ASP A 2 4.21 -18.77 -3.05
C ASP A 2 3.75 -17.55 -2.25
N GLY A 3 4.29 -17.42 -1.04
CA GLY A 3 3.96 -16.34 -0.13
C GLY A 3 4.34 -15.03 -0.79
N ILE A 4 3.34 -14.15 -0.97
CA ILE A 4 3.58 -12.78 -1.40
C ILE A 4 4.64 -12.21 -0.47
N ASN A 5 5.80 -11.86 -1.01
CA ASN A 5 6.84 -11.19 -0.24
C ASN A 5 6.32 -9.78 0.08
N PRO A 6 5.96 -9.48 1.34
CA PRO A 6 5.29 -8.22 1.67
C PRO A 6 6.17 -7.01 1.35
N LEU A 7 7.48 -7.14 1.55
CA LEU A 7 8.45 -6.11 1.20
C LEU A 7 8.46 -5.85 -0.31
N ALA A 8 8.46 -6.90 -1.13
CA ALA A 8 8.44 -6.75 -2.59
C ALA A 8 7.15 -6.06 -3.06
N TYR A 9 6.00 -6.44 -2.48
CA TYR A 9 4.73 -5.81 -2.82
C TYR A 9 4.70 -4.32 -2.40
N MET A 10 5.14 -3.98 -1.18
CA MET A 10 5.23 -2.58 -0.75
C MET A 10 6.16 -1.75 -1.65
N GLN A 11 7.30 -2.31 -2.08
CA GLN A 11 8.20 -1.64 -3.03
C GLN A 11 7.52 -1.39 -4.39
N GLN A 12 6.73 -2.35 -4.88
CA GLN A 12 5.96 -2.17 -6.12
C GLN A 12 4.92 -1.06 -5.99
N VAL A 13 4.17 -1.04 -4.88
CA VAL A 13 3.19 0.02 -4.58
C VAL A 13 3.87 1.39 -4.51
N ALA A 14 4.99 1.49 -3.79
CA ALA A 14 5.76 2.74 -3.71
C ALA A 14 6.24 3.21 -5.10
N ALA A 15 6.73 2.30 -5.94
CA ALA A 15 7.22 2.62 -7.28
C ALA A 15 6.11 3.16 -8.20
N ARG A 16 4.87 2.65 -8.08
CA ARG A 16 3.73 3.07 -8.90
C ARG A 16 2.84 4.12 -8.24
N MET A 17 3.15 4.59 -7.03
CA MET A 17 2.32 5.54 -6.26
C MET A 17 1.89 6.77 -7.07
N ASN A 18 2.80 7.32 -7.89
CA ASN A 18 2.50 8.49 -8.72
C ASN A 18 1.62 8.17 -9.94
N GLN A 19 1.51 6.91 -10.32
CA GLN A 19 0.75 6.43 -11.48
C GLN A 19 -0.68 6.02 -11.12
N LEU A 20 -0.97 5.72 -9.84
CA LEU A 20 -2.33 5.46 -9.39
C LEU A 20 -3.16 6.74 -9.61
N ALA A 21 -4.15 6.70 -10.48
CA ALA A 21 -4.96 7.86 -10.86
C ALA A 21 -6.45 7.59 -10.73
N ASP A 22 -6.84 6.32 -10.74
CA ASP A 22 -8.21 5.89 -10.53
C ASP A 22 -8.49 5.69 -9.05
N ARG A 23 -9.63 6.21 -8.58
CA ARG A 23 -10.05 6.13 -7.19
C ARG A 23 -10.17 4.68 -6.70
N ARG A 24 -10.78 3.80 -7.49
CA ARG A 24 -10.97 2.39 -7.12
C ARG A 24 -9.66 1.65 -7.08
N GLU A 25 -8.73 1.99 -7.97
CA GLU A 25 -7.36 1.44 -7.93
C GLU A 25 -6.66 1.84 -6.63
N ILE A 26 -6.75 3.10 -6.21
CA ILE A 26 -6.16 3.56 -4.95
C ILE A 26 -6.79 2.86 -3.75
N GLU A 27 -8.13 2.74 -3.71
CA GLU A 27 -8.86 1.99 -2.66
C GLU A 27 -8.42 0.53 -2.61
N THR A 28 -8.31 -0.14 -3.76
CA THR A 28 -7.87 -1.55 -3.83
C THR A 28 -6.46 -1.71 -3.28
N VAL A 29 -5.53 -0.83 -3.67
CA VAL A 29 -4.15 -0.90 -3.20
C VAL A 29 -4.04 -0.56 -1.71
N LEU A 30 -4.85 0.37 -1.22
CA LEU A 30 -4.94 0.69 0.21
C LEU A 30 -5.40 -0.53 1.01
N ASP A 31 -6.48 -1.19 0.60
CA ASP A 31 -7.00 -2.40 1.25
C ASP A 31 -5.95 -3.53 1.25
N GLU A 32 -5.22 -3.71 0.14
CA GLU A 32 -4.16 -4.71 0.03
C GLU A 32 -2.99 -4.43 0.98
N VAL A 33 -2.57 -3.16 1.14
CA VAL A 33 -1.50 -2.79 2.08
C VAL A 33 -1.98 -2.88 3.53
N GLU A 34 -3.23 -2.51 3.83
CA GLU A 34 -3.83 -2.66 5.16
C GLU A 34 -3.94 -4.15 5.55
N TYR A 35 -4.36 -5.01 4.62
CA TYR A 35 -4.36 -6.46 4.84
C TYR A 35 -2.96 -7.01 5.10
N LEU A 36 -1.95 -6.52 4.38
CA LEU A 36 -0.56 -6.91 4.63
C LEU A 36 -0.09 -6.44 6.01
N PHE A 37 -0.44 -5.21 6.40
CA PHE A 37 -0.02 -4.60 7.67
C PHE A 37 -0.34 -5.48 8.87
N ASP A 38 -1.51 -6.10 8.90
CA ASP A 38 -1.94 -7.01 9.97
C ASP A 38 -1.07 -8.27 10.09
N ALA A 39 -0.38 -8.66 9.00
CA ALA A 39 0.47 -9.83 8.91
C ALA A 39 1.97 -9.52 8.82
N LEU A 40 2.37 -8.25 8.86
CA LEU A 40 3.76 -7.82 8.72
C LEU A 40 4.59 -8.06 9.98
N ASP A 41 5.85 -8.44 9.77
CA ASP A 41 6.87 -8.38 10.81
C ASP A 41 7.00 -6.95 11.37
N PRO A 42 7.28 -6.76 12.67
CA PRO A 42 7.34 -5.44 13.30
C PRO A 42 8.26 -4.44 12.60
N GLU A 43 9.38 -4.91 12.05
CA GLU A 43 10.36 -4.08 11.32
C GLU A 43 9.79 -3.45 10.03
N LEU A 44 8.72 -4.05 9.50
CA LEU A 44 8.06 -3.62 8.27
C LEU A 44 6.78 -2.81 8.54
N GLN A 45 6.34 -2.72 9.79
CA GLN A 45 5.11 -1.99 10.13
C GLN A 45 5.26 -0.48 9.91
N ASP A 46 6.35 0.14 10.33
CA ASP A 46 6.58 1.58 10.12
C ASP A 46 6.53 2.00 8.62
N PRO A 47 7.25 1.35 7.70
CA PRO A 47 7.18 1.71 6.28
C PRO A 47 5.80 1.42 5.66
N ALA A 48 5.10 0.37 6.10
CA ALA A 48 3.72 0.11 5.69
C ALA A 48 2.74 1.18 6.20
N ALA A 49 2.89 1.55 7.47
CA ALA A 49 2.40 2.77 8.13
C ALA A 49 2.37 3.98 7.21
N GLN A 50 3.58 4.35 6.78
CA GLN A 50 3.81 5.51 5.95
C GLN A 50 3.18 5.37 4.55
N LEU A 51 3.13 4.15 4.01
CA LEU A 51 2.56 3.88 2.70
C LEU A 51 1.03 3.99 2.71
N ILE A 52 0.38 3.49 3.76
CA ILE A 52 -1.07 3.62 4.02
C ILE A 52 -1.47 5.10 4.06
N GLU A 53 -0.74 5.92 4.84
CA GLU A 53 -1.04 7.35 4.95
C GLU A 53 -0.87 8.10 3.62
N GLN A 54 0.11 7.70 2.80
CA GLN A 54 0.28 8.25 1.45
C GLN A 54 -0.89 7.87 0.53
N LEU A 55 -1.34 6.62 0.56
CA LEU A 55 -2.48 6.14 -0.22
C LEU A 55 -3.78 6.85 0.20
N ARG A 56 -4.02 7.02 1.50
CA ARG A 56 -5.16 7.78 2.04
C ARG A 56 -5.16 9.24 1.58
N ALA A 57 -4.03 9.93 1.76
CA ALA A 57 -3.89 11.31 1.31
C ALA A 57 -4.09 11.47 -0.21
N LYS A 58 -3.71 10.45 -0.98
CA LYS A 58 -3.92 10.41 -2.43
C LYS A 58 -5.38 10.14 -2.79
N LEU A 59 -6.05 9.24 -2.07
CA LEU A 59 -7.47 8.93 -2.23
C LEU A 59 -8.34 10.17 -1.97
N GLU A 60 -8.03 10.93 -0.92
CA GLU A 60 -8.72 12.18 -0.59
C GLU A 60 -8.61 13.25 -1.68
N ARG A 61 -7.49 13.25 -2.42
CA ARG A 61 -7.24 14.17 -3.54
C ARG A 61 -7.77 13.67 -4.87
N SER A 62 -8.24 12.43 -4.92
CA SER A 62 -8.75 11.81 -6.15
C SER A 62 -10.25 12.14 -6.30
N PRO A 63 -10.68 12.62 -7.48
CA PRO A 63 -12.04 13.11 -7.73
C PRO A 63 -13.11 12.01 -7.67
#